data_AF-A0A8T4LZB3-F1
#
_entry.id   AF-A0A8T4LZB3-F1
#
_cell.length_a   1.000
_cell.length_b   1.000
_cell.length_c   1.000
_cell.angle_alpha   90.00
_cell.angle_beta   90.00
_cell.angle_gamma   90.00
#
_symmetry.space_group_name_H-M   'P 1'
#
loop_
_entity.id
_entity.type
_entity.pdbx_description
1 polymer ?
#
loop_
_entity_poly.entity_id
_entity_poly.type
_entity_poly.pdbx_seq_one_letter_code
_entity_poly.pdbx_strand_id
1 'polypeptide(L)'
;MKIRVKKIKDGSVSRVEGGGEIKEILINENFLEPNNEAISLCFRGVNSSGIIEISLKELNEIHKALKEKKHLIKGFKIMKFDRD
;
A
#
# COMPACT_ATOMS: atom_id res chain seq x y z
N MET A 1 7.04 7.32 -3.69
CA MET A 1 7.03 5.86 -3.46
C MET A 1 7.62 5.16 -4.68
N LYS A 2 8.43 4.11 -4.49
CA LYS A 2 8.92 3.28 -5.61
C LYS A 2 7.97 2.10 -5.79
N ILE A 3 7.26 2.04 -6.91
CA ILE A 3 6.27 1.01 -7.20
C ILE A 3 6.74 0.25 -8.43
N ARG A 4 6.82 -1.08 -8.32
CA ARG A 4 7.20 -1.95 -9.43
C ARG A 4 5.95 -2.55 -10.04
N VAL A 5 5.71 -2.23 -11.31
CA VAL A 5 4.56 -2.74 -12.06
C VAL A 5 5.07 -3.69 -13.14
N LYS A 6 4.43 -4.86 -13.27
CA LYS A 6 4.68 -5.76 -14.40
C LYS A 6 3.94 -5.21 -15.62
N LYS A 7 4.65 -5.01 -16.72
CA LYS A 7 4.08 -4.61 -18.00
C LYS A 7 4.42 -5.67 -19.05
N ILE A 8 3.40 -6.11 -19.78
CA ILE A 8 3.59 -6.97 -20.95
C ILE A 8 3.92 -6.04 -22.12
N LYS A 9 5.06 -6.27 -22.77
CA LYS A 9 5.45 -5.57 -23.99
C LYS A 9 6.01 -6.59 -24.98
N ASP A 10 5.44 -6.62 -26.17
CA ASP A 10 5.87 -7.47 -27.29
C ASP A 10 5.97 -8.96 -26.93
N GLY A 11 4.97 -9.48 -26.19
CA GLY A 11 4.93 -10.88 -25.75
C GLY A 11 5.87 -11.23 -24.60
N SER A 12 6.72 -10.30 -24.17
CA SER A 12 7.63 -10.47 -23.03
C SER A 12 7.09 -9.75 -21.78
N VAL A 13 7.21 -10.41 -20.61
CA VAL A 13 6.86 -9.80 -19.32
C VAL A 13 8.07 -9.03 -18.80
N SER A 14 7.98 -7.71 -18.79
CA SER A 14 9.01 -6.84 -18.21
C SER A 14 8.53 -6.22 -16.90
N ARG A 15 9.40 -6.16 -15.89
CA ARG A 15 9.13 -5.39 -14.67
C ARG A 15 9.66 -3.99 -14.85
N VAL A 16 8.77 -3.00 -14.81
CA VAL A 16 9.14 -1.59 -14.87
C VAL A 16 9.04 -1.02 -13.47
N GLU A 17 10.14 -0.48 -12.96
CA GLU A 17 10.14 0.29 -11.72
C GLU A 17 9.73 1.73 -12.04
N GLY A 18 8.63 2.18 -11.45
CA GLY A 18 8.12 3.54 -11.58
C GLY A 18 8.17 4.28 -10.25
N GLY A 19 8.49 5.58 -10.31
CA GLY A 19 8.21 6.50 -9.21
C GLY A 19 6.76 6.98 -9.29
N GLY A 20 6.10 7.06 -8.14
CA GLY A 20 4.74 7.59 -8.04
C GLY A 20 4.44 8.17 -6.67
N GLU A 21 3.40 9.00 -6.64
CA GLU A 21 2.84 9.56 -5.42
C GLU A 21 1.58 8.78 -5.05
N ILE A 22 1.39 8.53 -3.75
CA ILE A 22 0.10 8.09 -3.22
C ILE A 22 -0.83 9.29 -3.34
N LYS A 23 -1.97 9.11 -4.01
CA LYS A 23 -2.97 10.16 -4.20
C LYS A 23 -4.08 10.05 -3.17
N GLU A 24 -4.42 8.82 -2.78
CA GLU A 24 -5.53 8.55 -1.89
C GLU A 24 -5.30 7.26 -1.11
N ILE A 25 -5.82 7.23 0.11
CA ILE A 25 -5.89 6.04 0.96
C ILE A 25 -7.36 5.87 1.30
N LEU A 26 -7.96 4.76 0.86
CA LEU A 26 -9.34 4.42 1.17
C LEU A 26 -9.37 3.30 2.20
N ILE A 27 -10.21 3.46 3.22
CA ILE A 27 -10.50 2.42 4.20
C ILE A 27 -11.85 1.84 3.80
N ASN A 28 -11.85 0.59 3.35
CA ASN A 28 -13.05 -0.12 2.92
C ASN A 28 -13.54 -0.93 4.12
N GLU A 29 -14.45 -0.34 4.88
CA GLU A 29 -15.08 -0.98 6.04
C GLU A 29 -16.28 -1.82 5.59
N ASN A 30 -16.41 -3.03 6.13
CA ASN A 30 -17.59 -3.87 5.96
C ASN A 30 -18.22 -4.14 7.32
N PHE A 31 -19.27 -3.39 7.64
CA PHE A 31 -19.97 -3.50 8.92
C PHE A 31 -20.62 -4.87 9.17
N LEU A 32 -20.96 -5.59 8.10
CA LEU A 32 -21.57 -6.93 8.21
C LEU A 32 -20.50 -8.02 8.37
N GLU A 33 -19.31 -7.81 7.80
CA GLU A 33 -18.18 -8.74 7.87
C GLU A 33 -16.88 -8.00 8.22
N PRO A 34 -16.64 -7.67 9.51
CA PRO A 34 -15.48 -6.87 9.92
C PRO A 34 -14.11 -7.50 9.60
N ASN A 35 -14.07 -8.82 9.38
CA ASN A 35 -12.85 -9.51 8.98
C ASN A 35 -12.52 -9.33 7.49
N ASN A 36 -13.42 -8.73 6.72
CA ASN A 36 -13.32 -8.51 5.28
C ASN A 36 -12.97 -7.05 4.95
N GLU A 37 -12.43 -6.31 5.92
CA GLU A 37 -11.93 -4.96 5.73
C GLU A 37 -10.63 -4.94 4.92
N ALA A 38 -10.50 -3.90 4.09
CA ALA A 38 -9.33 -3.70 3.25
C ALA A 38 -8.93 -2.22 3.18
N ILE A 39 -7.64 -1.97 2.99
CA ILE A 39 -7.10 -0.64 2.70
C ILE A 39 -6.69 -0.60 1.24
N SER A 40 -7.20 0.38 0.49
CA SER A 40 -6.78 0.63 -0.89
C SER A 40 -5.81 1.81 -0.92
N LEU A 41 -4.61 1.57 -1.43
CA LEU A 41 -3.60 2.59 -1.70
C LEU A 41 -3.64 2.96 -3.18
N CYS A 42 -4.21 4.12 -3.49
CA CYS A 42 -4.33 4.61 -4.85
C CYS A 42 -3.09 5.44 -5.19
N PHE A 43 -2.38 5.07 -6.25
CA PHE A 43 -1.18 5.77 -6.68
C PHE A 43 -1.27 6.23 -8.12
N ARG A 44 -0.56 7.34 -8.40
CA ARG A 44 -0.34 7.84 -9.76
C ARG A 44 1.14 8.07 -9.97
N GLY A 45 1.71 7.33 -10.91
CA GLY A 45 3.05 7.52 -11.45
C GLY A 45 3.00 8.18 -12.82
N VAL A 46 4.19 8.39 -13.39
CA VAL A 46 4.36 9.06 -14.71
C VAL A 46 3.71 8.23 -15.84
N ASN A 47 3.88 6.91 -15.80
CA ASN A 47 3.48 5.99 -16.87
C ASN A 47 2.41 4.97 -16.45
N SER A 48 2.00 4.99 -15.18
CA SER A 48 1.01 4.04 -14.64
C SER A 48 0.31 4.62 -13.42
N SER A 49 -0.95 4.25 -13.26
CA SER A 49 -1.73 4.44 -12.05
C SER A 49 -2.32 3.10 -11.64
N GLY A 50 -2.66 2.96 -10.37
CA GLY A 50 -3.25 1.73 -9.89
C GLY A 50 -3.68 1.82 -8.45
N ILE A 51 -4.32 0.74 -8.02
CA ILE A 51 -4.77 0.55 -6.65
C ILE A 51 -4.04 -0.69 -6.13
N ILE A 52 -3.41 -0.55 -4.97
CA ILE A 52 -2.90 -1.68 -4.21
C ILE A 52 -3.89 -1.92 -3.09
N GLU A 53 -4.58 -3.05 -3.13
CA GLU A 53 -5.50 -3.46 -2.08
C GLU A 53 -4.76 -4.33 -1.08
N ILE A 54 -4.94 -4.02 0.21
CA ILE A 54 -4.28 -4.71 1.31
C ILE A 54 -5.38 -5.17 2.26
N SER A 55 -5.50 -6.48 2.43
CA SER A 55 -6.42 -7.07 3.40
C SER A 55 -5.99 -6.79 4.84
N LEU A 56 -6.93 -6.85 5.79
CA LEU A 56 -6.63 -6.73 7.22
C LEU A 56 -5.56 -7.73 7.69
N LYS A 57 -5.57 -8.96 7.15
CA LYS A 57 -4.58 -9.99 7.47
C LYS A 57 -3.16 -9.57 7.03
N GLU A 58 -3.02 -9.13 5.77
CA GLU A 58 -1.73 -8.68 5.25
C GLU A 58 -1.22 -7.44 5.98
N LEU A 59 -2.12 -6.51 6.32
CA LEU A 59 -1.79 -5.33 7.11
C LEU A 59 -1.23 -5.71 8.48
N ASN A 60 -1.83 -6.68 9.17
CA ASN A 60 -1.37 -7.18 10.45
C ASN A 60 0.01 -7.85 10.36
N GLU A 61 0.26 -8.62 9.31
CA GLU A 61 1.56 -9.22 9.05
C GLU A 61 2.64 -8.15 8.80
N ILE A 62 2.33 -7.14 7.98
CA ILE A 62 3.19 -5.98 7.74
C ILE A 62 3.47 -5.24 9.06
N HIS A 63 2.44 -4.98 9.87
CA HIS A 63 2.58 -4.29 11.14
C HIS A 63 3.50 -5.05 12.11
N LYS A 64 3.32 -6.38 12.21
CA LYS A 64 4.17 -7.24 13.06
C LYS A 64 5.63 -7.19 12.60
N ALA A 65 5.88 -7.33 11.31
CA ALA A 65 7.23 -7.25 10.74
C ALA A 65 7.87 -5.86 10.92
N LEU A 66 7.07 -4.80 10.84
CA LEU A 66 7.53 -3.42 11.06
C LEU A 66 7.81 -3.12 12.53
N LYS A 67 7.03 -3.67 13.46
CA LYS A 67 7.18 -3.40 14.90
C LYS A 67 8.57 -3.78 15.41
N GLU A 68 9.09 -4.93 14.98
CA GLU A 68 10.43 -5.40 15.33
C GLU A 68 11.54 -4.57 14.68
N LYS A 69 11.30 -4.08 13.46
CA LYS A 69 12.30 -3.40 12.62
C LYS A 69 12.15 -1.88 12.56
N LYS A 70 11.25 -1.30 13.35
CA LYS A 70 10.93 0.14 13.33
C LYS A 70 12.17 1.02 13.49
N HIS A 71 13.10 0.60 14.34
CA HIS A 71 14.37 1.30 14.59
C HIS A 71 15.31 1.34 13.38
N LEU A 72 15.13 0.45 12.39
CA LEU A 72 15.92 0.38 11.17
C LEU A 72 15.36 1.27 10.04
N ILE A 73 14.12 1.75 10.17
CA ILE A 73 13.43 2.48 9.11
C ILE A 73 13.62 3.98 9.33
N LYS A 74 14.60 4.56 8.63
CA LYS A 74 14.87 6.00 8.67
C LYS A 74 13.67 6.78 8.16
N GLY A 75 13.18 7.74 8.95
CA GLY A 75 12.04 8.58 8.59
C GLY A 75 10.67 7.97 8.87
N PHE A 76 10.59 6.88 9.63
CA PHE A 76 9.31 6.34 10.10
C PHE A 76 8.57 7.36 10.98
N LYS A 77 7.35 7.72 10.58
CA LYS A 77 6.46 8.61 11.33
C LYS A 77 5.19 7.85 11.67
N ILE A 78 4.76 7.94 12.94
CA ILE A 78 3.43 7.50 13.36
C ILE A 78 2.53 8.73 13.35
N MET A 79 1.48 8.69 12.54
CA MET A 79 0.41 9.68 12.63
C MET A 79 -0.51 9.26 13.77
N LYS A 80 -0.63 10.10 14.79
CA LYS A 80 -1.64 9.97 15.83
C LYS A 80 -2.75 10.95 15.46
N PHE A 81 -3.97 10.45 15.41
CA PHE A 81 -5.16 11.27 15.24
C PHE A 81 -5.82 11.36 16.60
N ASP A 82 -5.99 12.57 17.11
CA ASP A 82 -6.81 12.78 18.30
C ASP A 82 -8.25 12.42 17.94
N ARG A 83 -8.93 11.70 18.83
CA ARG A 83 -10.36 11.41 18.68
C ARG A 83 -11.10 12.57 19.34
N ASP A 84 -11.93 13.26 18.56
CA ASP A 84 -12.92 14.22 19.05
C ASP A 84 -13.98 13.53 19.93
#